data_AF-A0A1G4E482-F1
#
_entry.id   AF-A0A1G4E482-F1
#
_cell.length_a   1.000
_cell.length_b   1.000
_cell.length_c   1.000
_cell.angle_alpha   90.00
_cell.angle_beta   90.00
_cell.angle_gamma   90.00
#
_symmetry.space_group_name_H-M   'P 1'
#
loop_
_entity.id
_entity.type
_entity.pdbx_description
1 polymer ?
#
loop_
_entity_poly.entity_id
_entity_poly.type
_entity_poly.pdbx_seq_one_letter_code
_entity_poly.pdbx_strand_id
1 'polypeptide(L)'
;MGGENMYNLGSRSYDYKSLFLDNHKQPKQGYERICQDITQTYKISSDTFNLNCKKSLNYLDDLEENNYTNVEKAQGTLYLYLWLHDKELKNVDYSGNHIDIYKKLLNLCFDIMIYNLVTTYQSKVTEKNFEILKNLYDLYYKFDQIEHDKECANTKCDCAKKCVDLYKKYIQDCHNKYNSHFCNGLEIFRNEFNGYISSKLQCKDKDLYILWNIFASKSVILLIPLVSLLVLSTFFFILYKVI
;
A
#
# COMPACT_ATOMS: atom_id res chain seq x y z
N MET A 1 -16.95 14.27 4.85
CA MET A 1 -16.76 13.97 3.42
C MET A 1 -15.29 13.60 3.22
N GLY A 2 -14.96 12.31 3.33
CA GLY A 2 -13.60 11.83 3.11
C GLY A 2 -13.44 11.45 1.64
N GLY A 3 -12.76 12.30 0.86
CA GLY A 3 -12.46 11.98 -0.53
C GLY A 3 -11.53 10.76 -0.63
N GLU A 4 -11.69 10.00 -1.71
CA GLU A 4 -10.73 8.96 -2.10
C GLU A 4 -9.33 9.57 -2.14
N ASN A 5 -8.40 8.96 -1.41
CA ASN A 5 -7.03 9.40 -1.33
C ASN A 5 -6.10 8.19 -1.35
N MET A 6 -4.84 8.43 -1.70
CA MET A 6 -3.84 7.37 -1.87
C MET A 6 -3.55 6.57 -0.58
N TYR A 7 -4.02 7.01 0.60
CA TYR A 7 -3.73 6.40 1.90
C TYR A 7 -4.88 5.55 2.44
N ASN A 8 -6.07 5.62 1.84
CA ASN A 8 -7.17 4.72 2.20
C ASN A 8 -7.17 3.52 1.26
N LEU A 9 -6.64 2.41 1.75
CA LEU A 9 -6.52 1.15 1.02
C LEU A 9 -7.38 0.06 1.66
N GLY A 10 -8.38 0.36 2.48
CA GLY A 10 -9.20 -0.69 3.09
C GLY A 10 -9.79 -1.64 2.03
N SER A 11 -9.80 -2.95 2.28
CA SER A 11 -10.30 -4.07 1.46
C SER A 11 -10.17 -3.91 -0.08
N ARG A 12 -9.09 -3.24 -0.50
CA ARG A 12 -8.59 -2.83 -1.83
C ARG A 12 -9.48 -3.19 -3.02
N SER A 13 -10.00 -2.16 -3.67
CA SER A 13 -10.94 -2.23 -4.79
C SER A 13 -10.30 -2.48 -6.15
N TYR A 14 -8.99 -2.24 -6.29
CA TYR A 14 -8.22 -2.65 -7.47
C TYR A 14 -7.87 -4.14 -7.35
N ASP A 15 -8.03 -4.93 -8.41
CA ASP A 15 -7.93 -6.40 -8.40
C ASP A 15 -6.50 -6.94 -8.17
N TYR A 16 -5.91 -6.62 -7.02
CA TYR A 16 -4.56 -7.01 -6.63
C TYR A 16 -4.38 -8.53 -6.57
N LYS A 17 -5.47 -9.27 -6.34
CA LYS A 17 -5.46 -10.73 -6.24
C LYS A 17 -5.00 -11.39 -7.54
N SER A 18 -5.32 -10.79 -8.70
CA SER A 18 -4.83 -11.23 -10.00
C SER A 18 -3.30 -11.38 -10.06
N LEU A 19 -2.55 -10.56 -9.32
CA LEU A 19 -1.09 -10.66 -9.24
C LEU A 19 -0.59 -11.92 -8.51
N PHE A 20 -1.45 -12.58 -7.74
CA PHE A 20 -1.13 -13.83 -7.03
C PHE A 20 -1.66 -15.08 -7.75
N LEU A 21 -2.48 -14.90 -8.81
CA LEU A 21 -3.02 -16.00 -9.59
C LEU A 21 -2.06 -16.41 -10.72
N ASP A 22 -2.00 -17.71 -11.01
CA ASP A 22 -1.27 -18.26 -12.15
C ASP A 22 -2.16 -18.26 -13.42
N ASN A 23 -2.82 -17.13 -13.72
CA ASN A 23 -3.70 -16.98 -14.87
C ASN A 23 -3.04 -16.10 -15.95
N HIS A 24 -2.42 -16.76 -16.94
CA HIS A 24 -1.76 -16.05 -18.03
C HIS A 24 -2.75 -15.66 -19.12
N LYS A 25 -3.22 -14.40 -19.08
CA LYS A 25 -3.88 -13.77 -20.24
C LYS A 25 -2.87 -13.68 -21.40
N GLN A 26 -3.37 -13.83 -22.62
CA GLN A 26 -2.54 -13.72 -23.82
C GLN A 26 -1.94 -12.32 -23.91
N PRO A 27 -0.61 -12.18 -24.12
CA PRO A 27 0.03 -10.89 -24.25
C PRO A 27 -0.58 -10.06 -25.38
N LYS A 28 -0.89 -8.78 -25.13
CA LYS A 28 -1.34 -7.86 -26.17
C LYS A 28 -0.14 -7.40 -27.03
N GLN A 29 -0.46 -6.84 -28.20
CA GLN A 29 0.54 -6.18 -29.05
C GLN A 29 1.28 -5.12 -28.23
N GLY A 30 2.61 -5.06 -28.35
CA GLY A 30 3.46 -4.11 -27.61
C GLY A 30 4.09 -4.69 -26.35
N TYR A 31 3.51 -5.72 -25.73
CA TYR A 31 4.05 -6.32 -24.50
C TYR A 31 5.48 -6.82 -24.66
N GLU A 32 5.71 -7.60 -25.72
CA GLU A 32 7.03 -8.17 -25.99
C GLU A 32 8.07 -7.06 -26.15
N ARG A 33 7.73 -6.00 -26.89
CA ARG A 33 8.61 -4.84 -27.09
C ARG A 33 8.93 -4.15 -25.77
N ILE A 34 7.93 -3.88 -24.92
CA ILE A 34 8.13 -3.23 -23.62
C ILE A 34 9.05 -4.07 -22.73
N CYS A 35 8.80 -5.37 -22.61
CA CYS A 35 9.61 -6.25 -21.76
C CYS A 35 11.04 -6.42 -22.31
N GLN A 36 11.22 -6.51 -23.63
CA GLN A 36 12.53 -6.54 -24.28
C GLN A 36 13.31 -5.25 -24.05
N ASP A 37 12.68 -4.08 -24.18
CA ASP A 37 13.34 -2.80 -23.95
C ASP A 37 13.87 -2.69 -22.51
N ILE A 38 13.10 -3.15 -21.51
CA ILE A 38 13.52 -3.14 -20.11
C ILE A 38 14.68 -4.12 -19.87
N THR A 39 14.56 -5.36 -20.34
CA THR A 39 15.60 -6.38 -20.14
C THR A 39 16.92 -5.98 -20.81
N GLN A 40 16.88 -5.38 -22.00
CA GLN A 40 18.07 -4.89 -22.68
C GLN A 40 18.68 -3.67 -21.98
N THR A 41 17.85 -2.68 -21.61
CA THR A 41 18.31 -1.45 -20.95
C THR A 41 19.02 -1.74 -19.64
N TYR A 42 18.46 -2.64 -18.83
CA TYR A 42 18.97 -2.96 -17.49
C TYR A 42 19.72 -4.29 -17.42
N LYS A 43 20.04 -4.89 -18.57
CA LYS A 43 20.80 -6.16 -18.71
C LYS A 43 20.22 -7.30 -17.85
N ILE A 44 18.90 -7.37 -17.75
CA ILE A 44 18.19 -8.40 -16.97
C ILE A 44 18.16 -9.69 -17.78
N SER A 45 18.82 -10.73 -17.27
CA SER A 45 18.93 -12.05 -17.91
C SER A 45 18.10 -13.11 -17.17
N SER A 46 16.80 -12.85 -17.00
CA SER A 46 15.89 -13.78 -16.32
C SER A 46 14.64 -14.05 -17.15
N ASP A 47 14.38 -15.33 -17.41
CA ASP A 47 13.13 -15.78 -18.03
C ASP A 47 11.92 -15.51 -17.12
N THR A 48 12.12 -15.52 -15.79
CA THR A 48 11.07 -15.15 -14.83
C THR A 48 10.68 -13.68 -14.96
N PHE A 49 11.65 -12.82 -15.29
CA PHE A 49 11.38 -11.39 -15.51
C PHE A 49 10.43 -11.19 -16.68
N ASN A 50 10.65 -11.85 -17.82
CA ASN A 50 9.77 -11.68 -18.98
C ASN A 50 8.33 -12.11 -18.66
N LEU A 51 8.18 -13.25 -17.96
CA LEU A 51 6.87 -13.73 -17.51
C LEU A 51 6.18 -12.72 -16.57
N ASN A 52 6.89 -12.25 -15.55
CA ASN A 52 6.37 -11.32 -14.55
C ASN A 52 6.16 -9.91 -15.13
N CYS A 53 6.93 -9.51 -16.14
CA CYS A 53 6.70 -8.29 -16.92
C CYS A 53 5.39 -8.39 -17.69
N LYS A 54 5.14 -9.47 -18.45
CA LYS A 54 3.86 -9.67 -19.16
C LYS A 54 2.67 -9.73 -18.21
N LYS A 55 2.84 -10.37 -17.04
CA LYS A 55 1.83 -10.38 -15.98
C LYS A 55 1.56 -8.97 -15.42
N SER A 56 2.60 -8.18 -15.23
CA SER A 56 2.49 -6.78 -14.81
C SER A 56 1.71 -5.94 -15.83
N LEU A 57 1.98 -6.15 -17.13
CA LEU A 57 1.27 -5.46 -18.20
C LEU A 57 -0.21 -5.86 -18.23
N ASN A 58 -0.54 -7.15 -18.15
CA ASN A 58 -1.93 -7.61 -18.05
C ASN A 58 -2.69 -6.96 -16.89
N TYR A 59 -2.03 -6.78 -15.74
CA TYR A 59 -2.62 -6.09 -14.61
C TYR A 59 -2.84 -4.59 -14.87
N LEU A 60 -1.89 -3.91 -15.53
CA LEU A 60 -2.07 -2.51 -15.94
C LEU A 60 -3.19 -2.34 -16.96
N ASP A 61 -3.36 -3.29 -17.89
CA ASP A 61 -4.49 -3.30 -18.82
C ASP A 61 -5.81 -3.37 -18.09
N ASP A 62 -5.92 -4.27 -17.10
CA ASP A 62 -7.12 -4.40 -16.30
C ASP A 62 -7.42 -3.11 -15.55
N LEU A 63 -6.39 -2.40 -15.04
CA LEU A 63 -6.56 -1.08 -14.44
C LEU A 63 -6.97 0.00 -15.45
N GLU A 64 -6.44 -0.04 -16.67
CA GLU A 64 -6.73 0.94 -17.72
C GLU A 64 -8.16 0.77 -18.26
N GLU A 65 -8.56 -0.46 -18.58
CA GLU A 65 -9.77 -0.81 -19.32
C GLU A 65 -11.02 -0.88 -18.44
N ASN A 66 -10.88 -1.23 -17.16
CA ASN A 66 -12.02 -1.30 -16.25
C ASN A 66 -12.37 0.06 -15.64
N ASN A 67 -13.59 0.16 -15.11
CA ASN A 67 -14.17 1.36 -14.52
C ASN A 67 -13.62 1.68 -13.11
N TYR A 68 -12.29 1.70 -12.97
CA TYR A 68 -11.61 2.15 -11.76
C TYR A 68 -11.53 3.68 -11.71
N THR A 69 -11.65 4.25 -10.51
CA THR A 69 -11.41 5.68 -10.32
C THR A 69 -9.93 6.02 -10.55
N ASN A 70 -9.65 7.29 -10.80
CA ASN A 70 -8.26 7.74 -10.94
C ASN A 70 -7.43 7.44 -9.68
N VAL A 71 -8.04 7.40 -8.49
CA VAL A 71 -7.33 7.02 -7.28
C VAL A 71 -7.02 5.53 -7.34
N GLU A 72 -8.01 4.68 -7.57
CA GLU A 72 -7.84 3.22 -7.65
C GLU A 72 -6.79 2.80 -8.69
N LYS A 73 -6.79 3.42 -9.88
CA LYS A 73 -5.75 3.18 -10.90
C LYS A 73 -4.35 3.50 -10.38
N ALA A 74 -4.17 4.64 -9.71
CA ALA A 74 -2.88 5.00 -9.12
C ALA A 74 -2.50 4.10 -7.94
N GLN A 75 -3.47 3.67 -7.12
CA GLN A 75 -3.23 2.75 -6.02
C GLN A 75 -2.77 1.39 -6.56
N GLY A 76 -3.50 0.82 -7.53
CA GLY A 76 -3.11 -0.43 -8.19
C GLY A 76 -1.75 -0.32 -8.86
N THR A 77 -1.45 0.79 -9.53
CA THR A 77 -0.14 1.02 -10.15
C THR A 77 0.98 1.05 -9.10
N LEU A 78 0.81 1.75 -7.97
CA LEU A 78 1.81 1.71 -6.89
C LEU A 78 1.94 0.31 -6.26
N TYR A 79 0.82 -0.41 -6.12
CA TYR A 79 0.84 -1.77 -5.60
C TYR A 79 1.63 -2.71 -6.51
N LEU A 80 1.46 -2.58 -7.83
CA LEU A 80 2.22 -3.34 -8.82
C LEU A 80 3.74 -3.15 -8.65
N TYR A 81 4.19 -1.93 -8.36
CA TYR A 81 5.61 -1.68 -8.09
C TYR A 81 6.13 -2.57 -6.97
N LEU A 82 5.40 -2.71 -5.86
CA LEU A 82 5.84 -3.55 -4.74
C LEU A 82 5.90 -5.02 -5.12
N TRP A 83 4.88 -5.50 -5.82
CA TRP A 83 4.86 -6.88 -6.30
C TRP A 83 6.01 -7.18 -7.26
N LEU A 84 6.21 -6.33 -8.27
CA LEU A 84 7.27 -6.53 -9.26
C LEU A 84 8.66 -6.34 -8.64
N HIS A 85 8.81 -5.41 -7.69
CA HIS A 85 10.04 -5.24 -6.95
C HIS A 85 10.39 -6.48 -6.13
N ASP A 86 9.41 -7.05 -5.42
CA ASP A 86 9.64 -8.24 -4.60
C ASP A 86 9.98 -9.48 -5.44
N LYS A 87 9.32 -9.67 -6.58
CA LYS A 87 9.53 -10.84 -7.43
C LYS A 87 10.75 -10.71 -8.34
N GLU A 88 11.09 -9.50 -8.76
CA GLU A 88 12.09 -9.29 -9.80
C GLU A 88 13.08 -8.16 -9.48
N LEU A 89 12.61 -6.92 -9.32
CA LEU A 89 13.50 -5.75 -9.40
C LEU A 89 14.58 -5.73 -8.32
N LYS A 90 14.28 -6.17 -7.10
CA LYS A 90 15.25 -6.18 -5.98
C LYS A 90 16.50 -7.02 -6.26
N ASN A 91 16.43 -7.94 -7.23
CA ASN A 91 17.52 -8.85 -7.60
C ASN A 91 18.29 -8.35 -8.85
N VAL A 92 17.87 -7.25 -9.46
CA VAL A 92 18.55 -6.69 -10.63
C VAL A 92 19.84 -6.02 -10.18
N ASP A 93 20.95 -6.41 -10.82
CA ASP A 93 22.26 -5.79 -10.65
C ASP A 93 22.26 -4.40 -11.29
N TYR A 94 21.74 -3.43 -10.53
CA TYR A 94 21.62 -2.03 -10.93
C TYR A 94 22.03 -1.15 -9.76
N SER A 95 23.01 -0.27 -9.99
CA SER A 95 23.55 0.63 -8.97
C SER A 95 22.67 1.84 -8.68
N GLY A 96 21.65 2.10 -9.51
CA GLY A 96 20.67 3.16 -9.30
C GLY A 96 19.48 2.69 -8.45
N ASN A 97 18.44 3.52 -8.39
CA ASN A 97 17.23 3.16 -7.63
C ASN A 97 16.34 2.22 -8.45
N HIS A 98 15.99 1.05 -7.92
CA HIS A 98 15.15 0.07 -8.63
C HIS A 98 13.77 0.62 -9.05
N ILE A 99 13.27 1.68 -8.41
CA ILE A 99 12.05 2.39 -8.88
C ILE A 99 12.23 3.00 -10.29
N ASP A 100 13.45 3.33 -10.70
CA ASP A 100 13.71 3.92 -12.01
C ASP A 100 13.45 2.92 -13.14
N ILE A 101 13.70 1.63 -12.88
CA ILE A 101 13.34 0.53 -13.80
C ILE A 101 11.82 0.50 -13.99
N TYR A 102 11.08 0.61 -12.90
CA TYR A 102 9.61 0.62 -12.93
C TYR A 102 9.05 1.87 -13.61
N LYS A 103 9.61 3.05 -13.35
CA LYS A 103 9.25 4.30 -14.05
C LYS A 103 9.51 4.18 -15.56
N LYS A 104 10.62 3.56 -15.97
CA LYS A 104 10.91 3.30 -17.38
C LYS A 104 9.86 2.37 -18.00
N LEU A 105 9.44 1.32 -17.28
CA LEU A 105 8.37 0.43 -17.73
C LEU A 105 7.06 1.20 -17.93
N LEU A 106 6.65 2.03 -16.98
CA LEU A 106 5.44 2.86 -17.11
C LEU A 106 5.53 3.86 -18.27
N ASN A 107 6.69 4.48 -18.50
CA ASN A 107 6.87 5.39 -19.64
C ASN A 107 6.70 4.65 -20.97
N LEU A 108 7.24 3.43 -21.09
CA LEU A 108 7.03 2.60 -22.28
C LEU A 108 5.55 2.21 -22.46
N CYS A 109 4.82 1.93 -21.38
CA CYS A 109 3.37 1.72 -21.44
C CYS A 109 2.63 2.96 -21.94
N PHE A 110 3.03 4.16 -21.49
CA PHE A 110 2.46 5.41 -21.99
C PHE A 110 2.75 5.60 -23.48
N ASP A 111 4.00 5.41 -23.91
CA ASP A 111 4.43 5.69 -25.28
C ASP A 111 3.92 4.66 -26.30
N ILE A 112 3.87 3.37 -25.94
CA ILE A 112 3.55 2.26 -26.85
C ILE A 112 2.07 1.87 -26.74
N MET A 113 1.52 1.86 -25.54
CA MET A 113 0.14 1.38 -25.28
C MET A 113 -0.85 2.52 -25.04
N ILE A 114 -0.39 3.76 -24.89
CA ILE A 114 -1.23 4.95 -24.65
C ILE A 114 -2.02 4.83 -23.32
N TYR A 115 -1.37 4.30 -22.28
CA TYR A 115 -2.00 4.11 -20.96
C TYR A 115 -2.10 5.41 -20.17
N ASN A 116 -3.32 5.94 -20.04
CA ASN A 116 -3.59 7.19 -19.33
C ASN A 116 -3.38 7.04 -17.81
N LEU A 117 -3.48 5.82 -17.26
CA LEU A 117 -3.16 5.55 -15.86
C LEU A 117 -1.76 6.02 -15.48
N VAL A 118 -0.81 6.10 -16.43
CA VAL A 118 0.57 6.52 -16.15
C VAL A 118 0.60 7.98 -15.71
N THR A 119 -0.10 8.85 -16.44
CA THR A 119 -0.25 10.27 -16.06
C THR A 119 -1.01 10.41 -14.74
N THR A 120 -2.02 9.56 -14.51
CA THR A 120 -2.80 9.53 -13.28
C THR A 120 -1.92 9.15 -12.08
N TYR A 121 -1.10 8.11 -12.22
CA TYR A 121 -0.13 7.67 -11.22
C TYR A 121 0.88 8.79 -10.91
N GLN A 122 1.48 9.40 -11.93
CA GLN A 122 2.46 10.48 -11.75
C GLN A 122 1.86 11.73 -11.06
N SER A 123 0.57 12.02 -11.28
CA SER A 123 -0.12 13.14 -10.62
C SER A 123 -0.39 12.90 -9.12
N LYS A 124 -0.51 11.63 -8.71
CA LYS A 124 -0.86 11.23 -7.34
C LYS A 124 0.32 10.74 -6.53
N VAL A 125 1.31 10.14 -7.17
CA VAL A 125 2.54 9.61 -6.59
C VAL A 125 3.71 10.47 -7.08
N THR A 126 4.15 11.35 -6.19
CA THR A 126 5.23 12.31 -6.44
C THR A 126 6.43 11.96 -5.58
N GLU A 127 7.60 12.51 -5.88
CA GLU A 127 8.80 12.32 -5.05
C GLU A 127 8.58 12.68 -3.57
N LYS A 128 7.70 13.67 -3.31
CA LYS A 128 7.40 14.15 -1.96
C LYS A 128 6.61 13.15 -1.11
N ASN A 129 5.78 12.31 -1.72
CA ASN A 129 4.92 11.37 -1.00
C ASN A 129 5.26 9.89 -1.26
N PHE A 130 6.13 9.62 -2.23
CA PHE A 130 6.47 8.26 -2.66
C PHE A 130 6.91 7.37 -1.50
N GLU A 131 7.89 7.79 -0.69
CA GLU A 131 8.39 6.94 0.41
C GLU A 131 7.32 6.66 1.47
N ILE A 132 6.45 7.63 1.79
CA ILE A 132 5.37 7.44 2.77
C ILE A 132 4.31 6.48 2.20
N LEU A 133 3.93 6.67 0.94
CA LEU A 133 2.98 5.77 0.28
C LEU A 133 3.56 4.36 0.15
N LYS A 134 4.79 4.23 -0.34
CA LYS A 134 5.50 2.95 -0.46
C LYS A 134 5.50 2.19 0.85
N ASN A 135 5.80 2.83 1.98
CA ASN A 135 5.78 2.18 3.30
C ASN A 135 4.37 1.65 3.67
N LEU A 136 3.32 2.44 3.42
CA LEU A 136 1.95 1.99 3.68
C LEU A 136 1.56 0.81 2.79
N TYR A 137 1.88 0.89 1.50
CA TYR A 137 1.50 -0.14 0.54
C TYR A 137 2.32 -1.41 0.77
N ASP A 138 3.56 -1.31 1.25
CA ASP A 138 4.40 -2.45 1.61
C ASP A 138 3.75 -3.29 2.72
N LEU A 139 3.14 -2.64 3.74
CA LEU A 139 2.37 -3.36 4.76
C LEU A 139 1.23 -4.17 4.14
N TYR A 140 0.47 -3.54 3.26
CA TYR A 140 -0.65 -4.20 2.61
C TYR A 140 -0.20 -5.31 1.67
N TYR A 141 0.88 -5.10 0.91
CA TYR A 141 1.49 -6.14 0.10
C TYR A 141 1.92 -7.35 0.94
N LYS A 142 2.59 -7.13 2.09
CA LYS A 142 2.96 -8.21 3.01
C LYS A 142 1.75 -8.89 3.62
N PHE A 143 0.69 -8.14 3.92
CA PHE A 143 -0.55 -8.72 4.40
C PHE A 143 -1.22 -9.60 3.33
N ASP A 144 -1.35 -9.10 2.10
CA ASP A 144 -1.94 -9.86 0.99
C ASP A 144 -1.09 -11.10 0.65
N GLN A 145 0.24 -11.06 0.81
CA GLN A 145 1.12 -12.24 0.71
C GLN A 145 0.77 -13.31 1.77
N ILE A 146 0.44 -12.92 3.00
CA ILE A 146 0.01 -13.86 4.05
C ILE A 146 -1.33 -14.53 3.67
N GLU A 147 -2.21 -13.79 3.00
CA GLU A 147 -3.52 -14.28 2.58
C GLU A 147 -3.46 -15.19 1.35
N HIS A 148 -2.62 -14.84 0.37
CA HIS A 148 -2.71 -15.40 -0.98
C HIS A 148 -1.43 -16.06 -1.50
N ASP A 149 -0.26 -15.68 -1.01
CA ASP A 149 1.00 -16.22 -1.53
C ASP A 149 1.31 -17.60 -0.89
N LYS A 150 1.78 -18.54 -1.73
CA LYS A 150 2.20 -19.87 -1.31
C LYS A 150 3.43 -19.79 -0.39
N GLU A 151 4.26 -18.76 -0.52
CA GLU A 151 5.46 -18.56 0.31
C GLU A 151 5.13 -18.52 1.82
N CYS A 152 4.00 -17.93 2.20
CA CYS A 152 3.57 -17.85 3.59
C CYS A 152 2.64 -18.99 4.01
N ALA A 153 2.28 -19.92 3.12
CA ALA A 153 1.24 -20.91 3.39
C ALA A 153 1.50 -21.76 4.65
N ASN A 154 2.75 -22.17 4.86
CA ASN A 154 3.18 -23.00 6.00
C ASN A 154 3.76 -22.19 7.16
N THR A 155 4.03 -20.90 6.97
CA THR A 155 4.70 -20.01 7.94
C THR A 155 3.91 -18.73 8.18
N LYS A 156 2.57 -18.81 8.12
CA LYS A 156 1.67 -17.64 8.18
C LYS A 156 1.94 -16.76 9.39
N CYS A 157 2.13 -17.36 10.56
CA CYS A 157 2.37 -16.60 11.78
C CYS A 157 3.74 -15.91 11.79
N ASP A 158 4.77 -16.52 11.19
CA ASP A 158 6.10 -15.88 11.06
C ASP A 158 6.06 -14.73 10.05
N CYS A 159 5.34 -14.90 8.94
CA CYS A 159 5.09 -13.81 7.99
C CYS A 159 4.30 -12.67 8.65
N ALA A 160 3.26 -13.00 9.43
CA ALA A 160 2.49 -12.04 10.21
C ALA A 160 3.37 -11.28 11.21
N LYS A 161 4.29 -11.95 11.89
CA LYS A 161 5.24 -11.31 12.81
C LYS A 161 6.11 -10.29 12.10
N LYS A 162 6.67 -10.62 10.94
CA LYS A 162 7.45 -9.68 10.11
C LYS A 162 6.60 -8.48 9.67
N CYS A 163 5.33 -8.70 9.32
CA CYS A 163 4.41 -7.64 8.97
C CYS A 163 4.12 -6.69 10.16
N VAL A 164 3.95 -7.23 11.37
CA VAL A 164 3.81 -6.45 12.61
C VAL A 164 5.07 -5.64 12.92
N ASP A 165 6.26 -6.23 12.75
CA ASP A 165 7.51 -5.51 13.00
C ASP A 165 7.74 -4.37 12.00
N LEU A 166 7.34 -4.56 10.73
CA LEU A 166 7.27 -3.48 9.74
C LEU A 166 6.30 -2.38 10.16
N TYR A 167 5.11 -2.73 10.66
CA TYR A 167 4.14 -1.75 11.15
C TYR A 167 4.73 -0.92 12.30
N LYS A 168 5.37 -1.56 13.28
CA LYS A 168 6.01 -0.89 14.42
C LYS A 168 7.10 0.10 13.99
N LYS A 169 7.78 -0.15 12.88
CA LYS A 169 8.74 0.79 12.29
C LYS A 169 8.03 1.98 11.67
N TYR A 170 7.03 1.74 10.82
CA TYR A 170 6.34 2.80 10.06
C TYR A 170 5.44 3.67 10.92
N ILE A 171 4.93 3.17 12.04
CA ILE A 171 4.13 3.97 12.97
C ILE A 171 4.95 5.07 13.65
N GLN A 172 6.27 4.92 13.74
CA GLN A 172 7.15 5.99 14.25
C GLN A 172 7.21 7.19 13.29
N ASP A 173 7.08 6.95 11.99
CA ASP A 173 7.01 8.03 11.00
C ASP A 173 5.74 8.86 11.13
N CYS A 174 4.63 8.25 11.58
CA CYS A 174 3.42 8.98 11.94
C CYS A 174 3.69 9.97 13.10
N HIS A 175 4.49 9.57 14.10
CA HIS A 175 4.86 10.45 15.22
C HIS A 175 5.75 11.63 14.80
N ASN A 176 6.66 11.41 13.84
CA ASN A 176 7.70 12.38 13.49
C ASN A 176 7.29 13.35 12.37
N LYS A 177 6.56 12.87 11.36
CA LYS A 177 6.23 13.66 10.14
C LYS A 177 4.83 14.28 10.18
N TYR A 178 3.97 13.88 11.12
CA TYR A 178 2.59 14.34 11.29
C TYR A 178 1.73 14.31 9.99
N ASN A 179 1.90 13.29 9.15
CA ASN A 179 1.01 13.09 8.00
C ASN A 179 -0.28 12.37 8.46
N SER A 180 -1.34 13.15 8.71
CA SER A 180 -2.62 12.62 9.22
C SER A 180 -3.26 11.56 8.33
N HIS A 181 -3.13 11.70 7.00
CA HIS A 181 -3.64 10.70 6.05
C HIS A 181 -2.90 9.38 6.15
N PHE A 182 -1.57 9.43 6.25
CA PHE A 182 -0.74 8.24 6.46
C PHE A 182 -1.04 7.56 7.79
N CYS A 183 -1.12 8.32 8.89
CA CYS A 183 -1.50 7.81 10.20
C CYS A 183 -2.88 7.12 10.15
N ASN A 184 -3.86 7.74 9.50
CA ASN A 184 -5.18 7.14 9.31
C ASN A 184 -5.13 5.87 8.45
N GLY A 185 -4.29 5.84 7.41
CA GLY A 185 -4.05 4.64 6.60
C GLY A 185 -3.46 3.47 7.41
N LEU A 186 -2.54 3.75 8.34
CA LEU A 186 -1.99 2.76 9.27
C LEU A 186 -3.04 2.26 10.27
N GLU A 187 -3.94 3.12 10.72
CA GLU A 187 -5.05 2.72 11.60
C GLU A 187 -6.06 1.81 10.88
N ILE A 188 -6.37 2.09 9.61
CA ILE A 188 -7.19 1.22 8.77
C ILE A 188 -6.50 -0.14 8.59
N PHE A 189 -5.21 -0.14 8.24
CA PHE A 189 -4.40 -1.36 8.12
C PHE A 189 -4.48 -2.20 9.40
N ARG A 190 -4.25 -1.56 10.55
CA ARG A 190 -4.27 -2.22 11.86
C ARG A 190 -5.58 -2.96 12.08
N ASN A 191 -6.71 -2.32 11.82
CA ASN A 191 -8.03 -2.89 12.06
C ASN A 191 -8.27 -4.11 11.16
N GLU A 192 -7.91 -4.04 9.87
CA GLU A 192 -8.04 -5.16 8.94
C GLU A 192 -7.13 -6.33 9.32
N PHE A 193 -5.86 -6.05 9.58
CA PHE A 193 -4.87 -7.05 9.94
C PHE A 193 -5.24 -7.77 11.25
N ASN A 194 -5.61 -7.01 12.29
CA ASN A 194 -6.03 -7.59 13.56
C ASN A 194 -7.32 -8.41 13.42
N GLY A 195 -8.26 -7.97 12.57
CA GLY A 195 -9.45 -8.73 12.24
C GLY A 195 -9.10 -10.08 11.59
N TYR A 196 -8.17 -10.08 10.64
CA TYR A 196 -7.64 -11.29 10.02
C TYR A 196 -6.97 -12.21 11.06
N ILE A 197 -6.02 -11.70 11.84
CA ILE A 197 -5.28 -12.51 12.83
C ILE A 197 -6.24 -13.13 13.85
N SER A 198 -7.22 -12.37 14.34
CA SER A 198 -8.22 -12.86 15.29
C SER A 198 -9.07 -14.01 14.71
N SER A 199 -9.27 -14.04 13.38
CA SER A 199 -9.96 -15.13 12.70
C SER A 199 -9.12 -16.40 12.53
N LYS A 200 -7.79 -16.33 12.69
CA LYS A 200 -6.88 -17.46 12.47
C LYS A 200 -6.48 -18.12 13.78
N LEU A 201 -7.10 -19.26 14.07
CA LEU A 201 -6.85 -20.08 15.28
C LEU A 201 -5.38 -20.55 15.46
N GLN A 202 -4.59 -20.52 14.39
CA GLN A 202 -3.22 -21.04 14.36
C GLN A 202 -2.20 -20.05 14.94
N CYS A 203 -2.51 -18.75 14.92
CA CYS A 203 -1.62 -17.68 15.36
C CYS A 203 -2.09 -17.13 16.71
N LYS A 204 -1.86 -17.87 17.80
CA LYS A 204 -2.28 -17.50 19.17
C LYS A 204 -1.31 -16.56 19.91
N ASP A 205 -0.25 -16.13 19.25
CA ASP A 205 0.73 -15.22 19.85
C ASP A 205 0.14 -13.80 19.97
N LYS A 206 0.13 -13.27 21.20
CA LYS A 206 -0.37 -11.92 21.48
C LYS A 206 0.47 -10.84 20.80
N ASP A 207 1.74 -11.13 20.49
CA ASP A 207 2.65 -10.20 19.81
C ASP A 207 2.25 -9.94 18.35
N LEU A 208 1.33 -10.75 17.80
CA LEU A 208 0.77 -10.54 16.46
C LEU A 208 -0.40 -9.55 16.45
N TYR A 209 -0.97 -9.23 17.61
CA TYR A 209 -2.03 -8.25 17.70
C TYR A 209 -1.42 -6.84 17.80
N ILE A 210 -1.68 -6.03 16.79
CA ILE A 210 -1.17 -4.65 16.77
C ILE A 210 -2.03 -3.82 17.74
N LEU A 211 -1.43 -3.41 18.86
CA LEU A 211 -2.12 -2.62 19.88
C LEU A 211 -2.55 -1.27 19.34
N TRP A 212 -3.64 -0.75 19.92
CA TRP A 212 -4.08 0.61 19.64
C TRP A 212 -2.97 1.57 20.05
N ASN A 213 -2.49 2.37 19.11
CA ASN A 213 -1.61 3.49 19.41
C ASN A 213 -2.47 4.76 19.42
N ILE A 214 -2.70 5.36 20.61
CA ILE A 214 -3.61 6.50 20.74
C ILE A 214 -2.93 7.71 20.11
N PHE A 215 -3.26 7.99 18.84
CA PHE A 215 -2.91 9.23 18.16
C PHE A 215 -3.82 10.35 18.65
N ALA A 216 -3.68 10.74 19.91
CA ALA A 216 -4.16 12.05 20.29
C ALA A 216 -3.21 13.04 19.61
N SER A 217 -3.66 13.68 18.53
CA SER A 217 -2.93 14.83 17.98
C SER A 217 -2.63 15.79 19.13
N LYS A 218 -1.49 16.51 19.12
CA LYS A 218 -1.20 17.50 20.19
C LYS A 218 -2.41 18.40 20.46
N SER A 219 -3.19 18.71 19.42
CA SER A 219 -4.47 19.41 19.51
C SER A 219 -5.53 18.65 20.31
N VAL A 220 -5.75 17.35 20.09
CA VAL A 220 -6.69 16.52 20.88
C VAL A 220 -6.23 16.39 22.34
N ILE A 221 -4.94 16.22 22.60
CA ILE A 221 -4.39 16.16 23.96
C ILE A 221 -4.63 17.48 24.71
N LEU A 222 -4.52 18.63 24.04
CA LEU A 222 -4.81 19.94 24.62
C LEU A 222 -6.31 20.24 24.73
N LEU A 223 -7.13 19.69 23.83
CA LEU A 223 -8.57 19.90 23.82
C LEU A 223 -9.28 19.14 24.94
N ILE A 224 -8.80 17.94 25.32
CA ILE A 224 -9.41 17.17 26.42
C ILE A 224 -9.45 17.97 27.73
N PRO A 225 -8.34 18.51 28.27
CA PRO A 225 -8.40 19.31 29.49
C PRO A 225 -9.21 20.59 29.30
N LEU A 226 -9.15 21.24 28.13
CA LEU A 226 -9.93 22.46 27.84
C LEU A 226 -11.44 22.19 27.87
N VAL A 227 -11.89 21.14 27.19
CA VAL A 227 -13.31 20.72 27.15
C VAL A 227 -13.76 20.25 28.53
N SER A 228 -12.95 19.49 29.25
CA SER A 228 -13.26 19.10 30.63
C SER A 228 -13.44 20.31 31.55
N LEU A 229 -12.59 21.34 31.43
CA LEU A 229 -12.70 22.58 32.19
C LEU A 229 -13.98 23.36 31.86
N LEU A 230 -14.34 23.44 30.57
CA LEU A 230 -15.57 24.09 30.12
C LEU A 230 -16.83 23.36 30.59
N VAL A 231 -16.82 22.02 30.52
CA VAL A 231 -17.93 21.18 31.02
C VAL A 231 -18.08 21.33 32.54
N LEU A 232 -16.97 21.30 33.28
CA LEU A 232 -17.00 21.47 34.73
C LEU A 232 -17.50 22.87 35.12
N SER A 233 -17.02 23.91 34.44
CA SER A 233 -17.45 25.30 34.62
C SER A 233 -18.95 25.48 34.36
N THR A 234 -19.46 24.94 33.25
CA THR A 234 -20.88 25.01 32.90
C THR A 234 -21.75 24.23 33.89
N PHE A 235 -21.30 23.07 34.35
CA PHE A 235 -21.97 22.29 35.39
C PHE A 235 -22.11 23.07 36.70
N PHE A 236 -21.03 23.70 37.19
CA PHE A 236 -21.07 24.54 38.39
C PHE A 236 -21.98 25.77 38.21
N PHE A 237 -21.96 26.40 37.03
CA PHE A 237 -22.84 27.54 36.74
C PHE A 237 -24.33 27.17 36.80
N ILE A 238 -24.70 25.99 36.28
CA ILE A 238 -26.08 25.50 36.34
C ILE A 238 -26.49 25.23 37.79
N LEU A 239 -25.65 24.53 38.57
CA LEU A 239 -25.95 24.25 39.98
C LEU A 239 -26.11 25.52 40.82
N TYR A 240 -25.26 26.52 40.59
CA TYR A 240 -25.30 27.78 41.34
C TYR A 240 -26.52 28.65 41.00
N LYS A 241 -27.14 28.45 39.82
CA LYS A 241 -28.35 29.17 39.41
C LYS A 241 -29.64 28.48 39.87
N VAL A 242 -29.57 27.20 40.25
CA VAL A 242 -30.71 26.40 40.75
C VAL A 242 -30.89 26.55 42.27
N ILE A 243 -29.91 27.15 42.95
CA ILE A 243 -29.98 27.62 44.35
C ILE A 243 -30.35 29.09 44.36
#